data_AF-A0A7J7P5W7-F1
#
_entry.id   AF-A0A7J7P5W7-F1
#
_cell.length_a   1.000
_cell.length_b   1.000
_cell.length_c   1.000
_cell.angle_alpha   90.00
_cell.angle_beta   90.00
_cell.angle_gamma   90.00
#
_symmetry.space_group_name_H-M   'P 1'
#
loop_
_entity.id
_entity.type
_entity.pdbx_description
1 polymer ?
#
loop_
_entity_poly.entity_id
_entity_poly.type
_entity_poly.pdbx_seq_one_letter_code
_entity_poly.pdbx_strand_id
1 'polypeptide(L)'
;MGSISENCLGWAARDTSGVLSPYNFIRRDTGPDDVSLTITHCGICYADVAWAKNIPRNTIYPVVPGHEIVGIVREVGSNVRRFKVGDHVGVGPYVNSCKTCEHCKIREEVHCDAETTHTFNSVDEDGTITRGGYSSYIVVQEGYVFKIPDNYSLISAAPLLCAGITVYAPMMRHKMNEPGKSLGVIGLGGLGHLAVKFGKAFGLHVTVFSTSNSKKDEALNLLGADKFIISSDMQQMESSAKSLDFIIDTASGDHPFDPYMALLKPSGVLVLVGFPSEVKFNPMSLLAGSKVISGSVAGGTKDMQEMLDFCAANNIHPEVEVIPIQKDFKMAHHLLPISLLAFTCFSISSAFEPSPLQDFCVADITSAALVNGRVCKDPKLAQASDFFFTGLHLPGNTSNSFGSKVTPVNVAQLPGLNTLGISMVRIDYAPWGVNAPHTHPRASEILTVLEGTLYVGFVTSNPENRLIAKTLQKGDVFVFPVGLIHFQRNVGYGNAVAIAALSSQNPGVVSVGNAVFGSNPPIASEVLTKSFQVGKNVVDRLQAQF
;
A
#
# COMPACT_ATOMS: atom_id res chain seq x y z
N MET A 1 32.75 -34.88 19.02
CA MET A 1 33.06 -34.96 17.57
C MET A 1 32.60 -33.63 16.99
N GLY A 2 33.52 -32.82 16.46
CA GLY A 2 33.15 -31.50 15.93
C GLY A 2 32.27 -31.67 14.69
N SER A 3 31.09 -31.05 14.69
CA SER A 3 30.21 -31.01 13.53
C SER A 3 30.91 -30.23 12.41
N ILE A 4 31.02 -30.88 11.25
CA ILE A 4 31.41 -30.19 10.02
C ILE A 4 30.16 -29.42 9.62
N SER A 5 30.17 -28.09 9.70
CA SER A 5 29.03 -27.29 9.29
C SER A 5 28.71 -27.59 7.81
N GLU A 6 27.64 -28.33 7.56
CA GLU A 6 27.26 -28.72 6.20
C GLU A 6 26.81 -27.50 5.40
N ASN A 7 27.30 -27.37 4.16
CA ASN A 7 26.82 -26.34 3.24
C ASN A 7 25.32 -26.50 3.00
N CYS A 8 24.53 -25.48 3.37
CA CYS A 8 23.12 -25.38 3.06
C CYS A 8 22.96 -24.71 1.69
N LEU A 9 22.49 -25.47 0.71
CA LEU A 9 22.07 -24.91 -0.57
C LEU A 9 20.66 -24.33 -0.44
N GLY A 10 20.46 -23.11 -0.93
CA GLY A 10 19.14 -22.50 -1.10
C GLY A 10 19.08 -21.53 -2.27
N TRP A 11 17.99 -20.78 -2.34
CA TRP A 11 17.73 -19.77 -3.37
C TRP A 11 17.46 -18.42 -2.72
N ALA A 12 18.26 -17.42 -3.08
CA ALA A 12 18.22 -16.11 -2.46
C ALA A 12 17.99 -15.00 -3.48
N ALA A 13 17.20 -13.99 -3.11
CA ALA A 13 17.23 -12.68 -3.76
C ALA A 13 18.42 -11.88 -3.21
N ARG A 14 19.03 -11.06 -4.06
CA ARG A 14 20.20 -10.23 -3.72
C ARG A 14 19.94 -8.73 -3.85
N ASP A 15 18.80 -8.37 -4.44
CA ASP A 15 18.38 -7.00 -4.67
C ASP A 15 16.85 -6.93 -4.84
N THR A 16 16.34 -5.71 -5.04
CA THR A 16 14.92 -5.40 -5.13
C THR A 16 14.21 -5.95 -6.37
N SER A 17 14.92 -6.57 -7.32
CA SER A 17 14.27 -7.31 -8.42
C SER A 17 13.48 -8.52 -7.89
N GLY A 18 13.91 -9.07 -6.74
CA GLY A 18 13.38 -10.31 -6.18
C GLY A 18 13.70 -11.55 -6.99
N VAL A 19 14.63 -11.48 -7.94
CA VAL A 19 15.10 -12.64 -8.69
C VAL A 19 15.90 -13.54 -7.75
N LEU A 20 15.41 -14.76 -7.55
CA LEU A 20 16.12 -15.76 -6.77
C LEU A 20 17.29 -16.35 -7.58
N SER A 21 18.39 -16.70 -6.93
CA SER A 21 19.49 -17.45 -7.55
C SER A 21 20.10 -18.42 -6.54
N PRO A 22 20.79 -19.50 -6.97
CA PRO A 22 21.39 -20.44 -6.03
C PRO A 22 22.35 -19.70 -5.10
N TYR A 23 22.27 -20.05 -3.82
CA TYR A 23 23.03 -19.42 -2.74
C TYR A 23 23.41 -20.48 -1.72
N ASN A 24 24.72 -20.62 -1.50
CA ASN A 24 25.24 -21.48 -0.44
C ASN A 24 25.49 -20.65 0.80
N PHE A 25 25.10 -21.19 1.95
CA PHE A 25 25.34 -20.60 3.26
C PHE A 25 25.52 -21.69 4.30
N ILE A 26 25.99 -21.30 5.47
CA ILE A 26 26.15 -22.20 6.61
C ILE A 26 25.02 -21.91 7.60
N ARG A 27 24.41 -22.97 8.14
CA ARG A 27 23.53 -22.85 9.31
C ARG A 27 24.31 -23.17 10.58
N ARG A 28 23.82 -22.64 11.70
CA ARG A 28 24.31 -23.03 13.02
C ARG A 28 24.13 -24.54 13.24
N ASP A 29 24.96 -25.10 14.11
CA ASP A 29 24.84 -26.48 14.54
C ASP A 29 23.51 -26.73 15.27
N THR A 30 23.04 -27.97 15.29
CA THR A 30 21.87 -28.39 16.06
C THR A 30 22.20 -28.31 17.55
N GLY A 31 21.71 -27.27 18.22
CA GLY A 31 21.89 -27.09 19.66
C GLY A 31 21.04 -28.05 20.50
N PRO A 32 21.19 -28.02 21.84
CA PRO A 32 20.53 -28.98 22.73
C PRO A 32 19.00 -29.01 22.63
N ASP A 33 18.36 -27.87 22.36
CA ASP A 33 16.91 -27.71 22.30
C ASP A 33 16.38 -27.55 20.85
N ASP A 34 17.24 -27.83 19.86
CA ASP A 34 16.91 -27.65 18.45
C ASP A 34 16.54 -28.94 17.74
N VAL A 35 15.76 -28.79 16.69
CA VAL A 35 15.45 -29.81 15.71
C VAL A 35 15.97 -29.34 14.37
N SER A 36 16.70 -30.21 13.68
CA SER A 36 17.02 -30.00 12.28
C SER A 36 16.15 -30.90 11.40
N LEU A 37 15.64 -30.35 10.31
CA LEU A 37 14.88 -31.11 9.31
C LEU A 37 15.44 -30.89 7.90
N THR A 38 15.41 -31.96 7.11
CA THR A 38 15.56 -31.88 5.65
C THR A 38 14.24 -31.37 5.07
N ILE A 39 14.31 -30.27 4.33
CA ILE A 39 13.12 -29.64 3.76
C ILE A 39 12.72 -30.45 2.51
N THR A 40 11.48 -30.91 2.49
CA THR A 40 10.93 -31.62 1.31
C THR A 40 10.15 -30.67 0.43
N HIS A 41 9.38 -29.78 1.04
CA HIS A 41 8.56 -28.77 0.36
C HIS A 41 8.53 -27.49 1.20
N CYS A 42 8.38 -26.36 0.52
CA CYS A 42 8.06 -25.08 1.15
C CYS A 42 6.95 -24.45 0.32
N GLY A 43 5.90 -23.98 0.98
CA GLY A 43 4.86 -23.20 0.32
C GLY A 43 5.36 -21.81 -0.10
N ILE A 44 4.61 -21.19 -1.02
CA ILE A 44 4.89 -19.86 -1.58
C ILE A 44 3.74 -18.94 -1.18
N CYS A 45 4.05 -17.94 -0.38
CA CYS A 45 3.10 -16.94 0.07
C CYS A 45 3.47 -15.55 -0.49
N TYR A 46 2.49 -14.64 -0.51
CA TYR A 46 2.74 -13.26 -0.94
C TYR A 46 3.82 -12.57 -0.10
N ALA A 47 3.97 -12.93 1.18
CA ALA A 47 5.03 -12.41 2.03
C ALA A 47 6.43 -12.75 1.47
N ASP A 48 6.63 -13.93 0.89
CA ASP A 48 7.92 -14.29 0.29
C ASP A 48 8.26 -13.36 -0.88
N VAL A 49 7.26 -13.04 -1.71
CA VAL A 49 7.40 -12.08 -2.82
C VAL A 49 7.65 -10.67 -2.31
N ALA A 50 6.92 -10.24 -1.28
CA ALA A 50 7.02 -8.90 -0.72
C ALA A 50 8.42 -8.62 -0.18
N TRP A 51 8.98 -9.53 0.61
CA TRP A 51 10.35 -9.37 1.12
C TRP A 51 11.41 -9.60 0.06
N ALA A 52 11.25 -10.55 -0.85
CA ALA A 52 12.20 -10.72 -1.97
C ALA A 52 12.33 -9.44 -2.80
N LYS A 53 11.26 -8.65 -2.94
CA LYS A 53 11.25 -7.36 -3.67
C LYS A 53 11.43 -6.13 -2.80
N ASN A 54 11.66 -6.29 -1.49
CA ASN A 54 11.77 -5.20 -0.52
C ASN A 54 10.55 -4.25 -0.48
N ILE A 55 9.34 -4.79 -0.66
CA ILE A 55 8.09 -4.03 -0.53
C ILE A 55 7.97 -3.38 0.87
N PRO A 56 8.27 -4.08 1.98
CA PRO A 56 8.23 -3.48 3.31
C PRO A 56 9.40 -2.52 3.63
N ARG A 57 10.39 -2.38 2.72
CA ARG A 57 11.59 -1.54 2.86
C ARG A 57 12.55 -1.90 4.01
N ASN A 58 12.50 -3.14 4.49
CA ASN A 58 13.38 -3.64 5.56
C ASN A 58 14.07 -4.98 5.21
N THR A 59 14.18 -5.33 3.92
CA THR A 59 14.82 -6.58 3.51
C THR A 59 16.33 -6.56 3.74
N ILE A 60 16.83 -7.60 4.38
CA ILE A 60 18.26 -7.87 4.63
C ILE A 60 18.76 -8.85 3.58
N TYR A 61 19.40 -8.33 2.52
CA TYR A 61 19.96 -9.16 1.45
C TYR A 61 21.34 -9.76 1.83
N PRO A 62 21.70 -10.96 1.34
CA PRO A 62 20.86 -11.89 0.57
C PRO A 62 19.74 -12.51 1.42
N VAL A 63 18.50 -12.42 0.93
CA VAL A 63 17.32 -12.97 1.61
C VAL A 63 16.97 -14.31 1.00
N VAL A 64 16.80 -15.34 1.83
CA VAL A 64 16.28 -16.66 1.46
C VAL A 64 14.85 -16.74 1.99
N PRO A 65 13.81 -16.58 1.16
CA PRO A 65 12.42 -16.63 1.61
C PRO A 65 11.96 -18.05 1.99
N GLY A 66 10.68 -18.18 2.32
CA GLY A 66 10.00 -19.43 2.63
C GLY A 66 9.73 -19.59 4.12
N HIS A 67 8.46 -19.66 4.48
CA HIS A 67 8.00 -19.75 5.87
C HIS A 67 6.79 -20.69 6.04
N GLU A 68 6.60 -21.56 5.07
CA GLU A 68 5.58 -22.60 5.01
C GLU A 68 6.28 -23.95 4.83
N ILE A 69 7.15 -24.30 5.78
CA ILE A 69 8.19 -25.32 5.61
C ILE A 69 7.69 -26.67 6.10
N VAL A 70 7.88 -27.73 5.32
CA VAL A 70 7.61 -29.11 5.75
C VAL A 70 8.75 -30.05 5.38
N GLY A 71 9.00 -31.03 6.23
CA GLY A 71 10.11 -31.93 6.03
C GLY A 71 10.18 -33.08 7.01
N ILE A 72 11.34 -33.72 7.01
CA ILE A 72 11.64 -34.90 7.81
C ILE A 72 12.76 -34.55 8.77
N VAL A 73 12.57 -34.82 10.05
CA VAL A 73 13.59 -34.60 11.08
C VAL A 73 14.84 -35.40 10.73
N ARG A 74 15.98 -34.70 10.63
CA ARG A 74 17.29 -35.29 10.34
C ARG A 74 18.17 -35.40 11.59
N GLU A 75 18.03 -34.48 12.54
CA GLU A 75 18.80 -34.42 13.78
C GLU A 75 17.96 -33.76 14.88
N VAL A 76 18.17 -34.18 16.13
CA VAL A 76 17.56 -33.57 17.32
C VAL A 76 18.62 -33.30 18.38
N GLY A 77 18.46 -32.18 19.08
CA GLY A 77 19.29 -31.82 20.21
C GLY A 77 19.12 -32.76 21.41
N SER A 78 20.10 -32.74 22.32
CA SER A 78 20.14 -33.66 23.47
C SER A 78 19.00 -33.47 24.48
N ASN A 79 18.34 -32.31 24.49
CA ASN A 79 17.20 -32.00 25.37
C ASN A 79 15.85 -32.21 24.70
N VAL A 80 15.80 -32.31 23.37
CA VAL A 80 14.55 -32.51 22.63
C VAL A 80 13.91 -33.84 23.02
N ARG A 81 12.61 -33.80 23.34
CA ARG A 81 11.81 -34.99 23.68
C ARG A 81 10.58 -35.16 22.79
N ARG A 82 10.14 -34.09 22.12
CA ARG A 82 8.91 -34.07 21.31
C ARG A 82 9.06 -34.74 19.95
N PHE A 83 10.29 -34.85 19.45
CA PHE A 83 10.59 -35.30 18.10
C PHE A 83 11.72 -36.33 18.10
N LYS A 84 11.72 -37.19 17.08
CA LYS A 84 12.82 -38.09 16.74
C LYS A 84 13.15 -38.02 15.26
N VAL A 85 14.35 -38.46 14.89
CA VAL A 85 14.75 -38.61 13.48
C VAL A 85 13.73 -39.44 12.72
N GLY A 86 13.36 -38.98 11.53
CA GLY A 86 12.33 -39.58 10.68
C GLY A 86 10.92 -39.03 10.88
N ASP A 87 10.66 -38.25 11.94
CA ASP A 87 9.33 -37.66 12.13
C ASP A 87 9.03 -36.62 11.02
N HIS A 88 7.75 -36.56 10.61
CA HIS A 88 7.20 -35.54 9.73
C HIS A 88 6.89 -34.27 10.52
N VAL A 89 7.50 -33.15 10.12
CA VAL A 89 7.39 -31.88 10.85
C VAL A 89 7.26 -30.68 9.93
N GLY A 90 6.69 -29.61 10.48
CA GLY A 90 6.56 -28.31 9.83
C GLY A 90 7.16 -27.18 10.66
N VAL A 91 7.52 -26.09 9.99
CA VAL A 91 7.97 -24.82 10.59
C VAL A 91 7.23 -23.68 9.90
N GLY A 92 6.60 -22.83 10.72
CA GLY A 92 5.78 -21.71 10.25
C GLY A 92 6.56 -20.39 10.14
N PRO A 93 5.90 -19.23 10.37
CA PRO A 93 6.48 -17.89 10.18
C PRO A 93 7.45 -17.43 11.26
N TYR A 94 7.59 -18.18 12.35
CA TYR A 94 8.41 -17.83 13.50
C TYR A 94 9.30 -19.00 13.89
N VAL A 95 10.53 -18.72 14.31
CA VAL A 95 11.52 -19.71 14.77
C VAL A 95 11.99 -19.48 16.20
N ASN A 96 11.69 -18.33 16.80
CA ASN A 96 12.09 -17.99 18.16
C ASN A 96 11.24 -16.85 18.78
N SER A 97 11.35 -16.65 20.10
CA SER A 97 10.80 -15.52 20.86
C SER A 97 11.51 -15.39 22.22
N CYS A 98 11.11 -14.42 23.06
CA CYS A 98 11.68 -14.26 24.40
C CYS A 98 11.35 -15.39 25.39
N LYS A 99 10.33 -16.24 25.11
CA LYS A 99 9.88 -17.39 25.93
C LYS A 99 9.41 -17.07 27.36
N THR A 100 9.46 -15.80 27.80
CA THR A 100 9.33 -15.42 29.21
C THR A 100 8.21 -14.43 29.48
N CYS A 101 7.76 -13.67 28.48
CA CYS A 101 6.62 -12.76 28.61
C CYS A 101 5.29 -13.52 28.79
N GLU A 102 4.24 -12.80 29.16
CA GLU A 102 2.91 -13.36 29.38
C GLU A 102 2.38 -14.07 28.14
N HIS A 103 2.51 -13.45 26.96
CA HIS A 103 2.07 -14.01 25.69
C HIS A 103 2.79 -15.32 25.34
N CYS A 104 4.11 -15.38 25.55
CA CYS A 104 4.88 -16.61 25.32
C CYS A 104 4.47 -17.74 26.28
N LYS A 105 4.19 -17.41 27.56
CA LYS A 105 3.76 -18.39 28.56
C LYS A 105 2.41 -19.03 28.23
N ILE A 106 1.51 -18.28 27.58
CA ILE A 106 0.22 -18.80 27.13
C ILE A 106 0.25 -19.33 25.69
N ARG A 107 1.44 -19.43 25.07
CA ARG A 107 1.68 -19.93 23.70
C ARG A 107 1.02 -19.09 22.60
N GLU A 108 1.06 -17.77 22.80
CA GLU A 108 0.70 -16.72 21.85
C GLU A 108 1.95 -15.93 21.45
N GLU A 109 3.01 -16.64 21.05
CA GLU A 109 4.34 -16.09 20.78
C GLU A 109 4.35 -15.07 19.63
N VAL A 110 3.28 -15.03 18.81
CA VAL A 110 3.04 -14.00 17.79
C VAL A 110 2.88 -12.59 18.39
N HIS A 111 2.59 -12.49 19.69
CA HIS A 111 2.47 -11.24 20.44
C HIS A 111 3.62 -11.02 21.43
N CYS A 112 4.79 -11.63 21.18
CA CYS A 112 5.96 -11.51 22.05
C CYS A 112 6.40 -10.04 22.26
N ASP A 113 6.61 -9.64 23.52
CA ASP A 113 7.02 -8.27 23.91
C ASP A 113 8.39 -7.87 23.37
N ALA A 114 9.29 -8.83 23.17
CA ALA A 114 10.63 -8.61 22.63
C ALA A 114 10.70 -8.78 21.10
N GLU A 115 9.54 -8.74 20.43
CA GLU A 115 9.32 -9.18 19.06
C GLU A 115 9.58 -10.69 18.86
N THR A 116 9.01 -11.23 17.79
CA THR A 116 9.16 -12.64 17.43
C THR A 116 10.22 -12.76 16.33
N THR A 117 11.12 -13.74 16.43
CA THR A 117 12.12 -13.98 15.39
C THR A 117 11.45 -14.68 14.21
N HIS A 118 11.36 -13.98 13.07
CA HIS A 118 10.78 -14.55 11.86
C HIS A 118 11.69 -15.60 11.23
N THR A 119 11.07 -16.55 10.50
CA THR A 119 11.77 -17.66 9.84
C THR A 119 12.80 -17.21 8.78
N PHE A 120 12.63 -15.99 8.26
CA PHE A 120 13.62 -15.33 7.42
C PHE A 120 13.58 -13.82 7.64
N ASN A 121 14.65 -13.12 7.24
CA ASN A 121 14.76 -11.66 7.30
C ASN A 121 14.74 -11.04 8.72
N SER A 122 15.01 -11.83 9.75
CA SER A 122 15.21 -11.37 11.13
C SER A 122 16.62 -11.71 11.61
N VAL A 123 17.10 -10.93 12.58
CA VAL A 123 18.28 -11.29 13.38
C VAL A 123 17.85 -12.30 14.45
N ASP A 124 18.52 -13.45 14.54
CA ASP A 124 18.29 -14.46 15.57
C ASP A 124 19.10 -14.15 16.85
N GLU A 125 18.87 -14.90 17.93
CA GLU A 125 19.54 -14.73 19.23
C GLU A 125 21.09 -14.84 19.13
N ASP A 126 21.60 -15.58 18.15
CA ASP A 126 23.04 -15.74 17.88
C ASP A 126 23.64 -14.62 17.01
N GLY A 127 22.82 -13.62 16.63
CA GLY A 127 23.21 -12.50 15.78
C GLY A 127 23.23 -12.81 14.29
N THR A 128 22.92 -14.04 13.87
CA THR A 128 22.85 -14.41 12.46
C THR A 128 21.52 -13.98 11.84
N ILE A 129 21.52 -13.81 10.51
CA ILE A 129 20.29 -13.55 9.76
C ILE A 129 19.58 -14.88 9.47
N THR A 130 18.32 -14.96 9.89
CA THR A 130 17.43 -16.09 9.61
C THR A 130 17.19 -16.25 8.11
N ARG A 131 17.19 -17.50 7.65
CA ARG A 131 17.06 -17.90 6.25
C ARG A 131 16.03 -19.01 6.13
N GLY A 132 15.05 -18.78 5.27
CA GLY A 132 13.82 -19.56 5.20
C GLY A 132 13.92 -20.88 4.44
N GLY A 133 12.74 -21.37 4.09
CA GLY A 133 12.47 -22.69 3.55
C GLY A 133 12.85 -22.91 2.09
N TYR A 134 13.28 -21.88 1.36
CA TYR A 134 13.81 -22.03 -0.01
C TYR A 134 15.26 -22.54 0.04
N SER A 135 15.47 -23.61 0.82
CA SER A 135 16.76 -24.20 1.13
C SER A 135 16.61 -25.70 1.42
N SER A 136 17.73 -26.40 1.47
CA SER A 136 17.80 -27.86 1.61
C SER A 136 17.47 -28.38 3.01
N TYR A 137 17.81 -27.62 4.06
CA TYR A 137 17.51 -27.97 5.44
C TYR A 137 17.33 -26.70 6.29
N ILE A 138 16.78 -26.85 7.49
CA ILE A 138 16.68 -25.78 8.51
C ILE A 138 16.94 -26.35 9.92
N VAL A 139 17.37 -25.49 10.84
CA VAL A 139 17.57 -25.79 12.27
C VAL A 139 16.72 -24.80 13.07
N VAL A 140 15.84 -25.30 13.93
CA VAL A 140 14.83 -24.50 14.63
C VAL A 140 14.66 -25.01 16.05
N GLN A 141 14.43 -24.11 17.01
CA GLN A 141 14.15 -24.49 18.39
C GLN A 141 12.83 -25.31 18.46
N GLU A 142 12.82 -26.40 19.25
CA GLU A 142 11.74 -27.41 19.17
C GLU A 142 10.31 -26.86 19.40
N GLY A 143 10.17 -25.76 20.16
CA GLY A 143 8.92 -25.07 20.44
C GLY A 143 8.22 -24.53 19.21
N TYR A 144 8.97 -24.23 18.15
CA TYR A 144 8.48 -23.69 16.87
C TYR A 144 8.40 -24.74 15.77
N VAL A 145 8.60 -26.00 16.12
CA VAL A 145 8.44 -27.15 15.23
C VAL A 145 7.11 -27.82 15.54
N PHE A 146 6.36 -28.09 14.49
CA PHE A 146 5.02 -28.65 14.55
C PHE A 146 5.02 -30.07 14.01
N LYS A 147 4.35 -30.99 14.71
CA LYS A 147 4.22 -32.36 14.25
C LYS A 147 3.16 -32.42 13.15
N ILE A 148 3.49 -33.05 12.03
CA ILE A 148 2.52 -33.36 10.99
C ILE A 148 2.13 -34.83 11.16
N PRO A 149 0.83 -35.15 11.34
CA PRO A 149 0.39 -36.54 11.45
C PRO A 149 0.83 -37.38 10.24
N ASP A 150 1.26 -38.63 10.48
CA ASP A 150 1.81 -39.50 9.43
C ASP A 150 0.83 -39.77 8.28
N ASN A 151 -0.48 -39.71 8.58
CA ASN A 151 -1.56 -39.88 7.60
C ASN A 151 -1.93 -38.58 6.85
N TYR A 152 -1.23 -37.48 7.10
CA TYR A 152 -1.50 -36.19 6.48
C TYR A 152 -0.38 -35.78 5.52
N SER A 153 -0.75 -35.32 4.33
CA SER A 153 0.20 -34.95 3.27
C SER A 153 1.06 -33.77 3.70
N LEU A 154 2.39 -33.93 3.63
CA LEU A 154 3.34 -32.83 3.86
C LEU A 154 3.05 -31.64 2.92
N ILE A 155 2.77 -31.92 1.64
CA ILE A 155 2.46 -30.89 0.64
C ILE A 155 1.22 -30.09 1.07
N SER A 156 0.19 -30.77 1.58
CA SER A 156 -1.02 -30.12 2.08
C SER A 156 -0.81 -29.41 3.42
N ALA A 157 0.20 -29.80 4.21
CA ALA A 157 0.49 -29.16 5.49
C ALA A 157 1.23 -27.82 5.32
N ALA A 158 2.04 -27.67 4.27
CA ALA A 158 2.85 -26.46 4.07
C ALA A 158 2.02 -25.16 4.09
N PRO A 159 0.97 -24.96 3.26
CA PRO A 159 0.18 -23.73 3.28
C PRO A 159 -0.59 -23.49 4.59
N LEU A 160 -0.86 -24.55 5.36
CA LEU A 160 -1.56 -24.42 6.63
C LEU A 160 -0.73 -23.64 7.66
N LEU A 161 0.60 -23.76 7.60
CA LEU A 161 1.54 -23.14 8.54
C LEU A 161 1.56 -21.61 8.48
N CYS A 162 1.01 -21.00 7.43
CA CYS A 162 0.82 -19.55 7.33
C CYS A 162 -0.64 -19.20 7.02
N ALA A 163 -1.11 -19.49 5.81
CA ALA A 163 -2.47 -19.12 5.40
C ALA A 163 -3.54 -19.79 6.27
N GLY A 164 -3.34 -21.06 6.63
CA GLY A 164 -4.28 -21.83 7.45
C GLY A 164 -4.43 -21.24 8.85
N ILE A 165 -3.32 -21.06 9.57
CA ILE A 165 -3.37 -20.49 10.91
C ILE A 165 -3.96 -19.08 10.91
N THR A 166 -3.66 -18.28 9.88
CA THR A 166 -4.02 -16.86 9.84
C THR A 166 -5.53 -16.68 9.84
N VAL A 167 -6.26 -17.64 9.25
CA VAL A 167 -7.72 -17.66 9.29
C VAL A 167 -8.27 -18.47 10.47
N TYR A 168 -7.60 -19.55 10.88
CA TYR A 168 -8.04 -20.41 11.98
C TYR A 168 -8.01 -19.70 13.34
N ALA A 169 -6.88 -19.06 13.69
CA ALA A 169 -6.69 -18.41 14.99
C ALA A 169 -7.77 -17.36 15.31
N PRO A 170 -8.10 -16.39 14.44
CA PRO A 170 -9.16 -15.44 14.74
C PRO A 170 -10.54 -16.09 14.78
N MET A 171 -10.80 -17.14 14.00
CA MET A 171 -12.06 -17.89 14.08
C MET A 171 -12.20 -18.55 15.47
N MET A 172 -11.15 -19.16 16.00
CA MET A 172 -11.17 -19.74 17.34
C MET A 172 -11.30 -18.69 18.44
N ARG A 173 -10.53 -17.59 18.34
CA ARG A 173 -10.57 -16.45 19.29
C ARG A 173 -11.97 -15.86 19.44
N HIS A 174 -12.72 -15.78 18.32
CA HIS A 174 -14.08 -15.25 18.28
C HIS A 174 -15.17 -16.34 18.34
N LYS A 175 -14.81 -17.59 18.67
CA LYS A 175 -15.75 -18.72 18.82
C LYS A 175 -16.60 -18.99 17.57
N MET A 176 -15.97 -18.89 16.41
CA MET A 176 -16.55 -19.18 15.09
C MET A 176 -16.36 -20.64 14.67
N ASN A 177 -16.22 -21.53 15.63
CA ASN A 177 -16.23 -22.99 15.46
C ASN A 177 -17.55 -23.63 15.92
N GLU A 178 -18.56 -22.82 16.23
CA GLU A 178 -19.90 -23.27 16.64
C GLU A 178 -20.81 -23.45 15.41
N PRO A 179 -21.36 -24.66 15.16
CA PRO A 179 -22.23 -24.92 14.02
C PRO A 179 -23.45 -24.00 13.96
N GLY A 180 -23.88 -23.65 12.75
CA GLY A 180 -25.07 -22.83 12.50
C GLY A 180 -24.85 -21.32 12.50
N LYS A 181 -23.64 -20.83 12.85
CA LYS A 181 -23.27 -19.42 12.64
C LYS A 181 -22.99 -19.12 11.15
N SER A 182 -23.09 -17.85 10.79
CA SER A 182 -22.87 -17.35 9.43
C SER A 182 -21.50 -16.67 9.28
N LEU A 183 -20.71 -17.15 8.33
CA LEU A 183 -19.38 -16.63 7.98
C LEU A 183 -19.44 -15.89 6.63
N GLY A 184 -18.93 -14.66 6.59
CA GLY A 184 -18.56 -13.97 5.35
C GLY A 184 -17.06 -14.08 5.08
N VAL A 185 -16.67 -14.35 3.84
CA VAL A 185 -15.26 -14.35 3.40
C VAL A 185 -15.09 -13.33 2.29
N ILE A 186 -14.32 -12.27 2.53
CA ILE A 186 -14.01 -11.26 1.51
C ILE A 186 -12.72 -11.66 0.79
N GLY A 187 -12.83 -11.85 -0.52
CA GLY A 187 -11.74 -12.33 -1.35
C GLY A 187 -11.56 -13.85 -1.28
N LEU A 188 -11.33 -14.49 -2.42
CA LEU A 188 -11.11 -15.93 -2.51
C LEU A 188 -9.70 -16.21 -3.02
N GLY A 189 -8.69 -15.97 -2.18
CA GLY A 189 -7.27 -16.25 -2.45
C GLY A 189 -6.73 -17.40 -1.60
N GLY A 190 -5.43 -17.38 -1.30
CA GLY A 190 -4.79 -18.36 -0.42
C GLY A 190 -5.42 -18.42 0.98
N LEU A 191 -5.70 -17.28 1.61
CA LEU A 191 -6.39 -17.24 2.91
C LEU A 191 -7.88 -17.53 2.76
N GLY A 192 -8.54 -16.89 1.78
CA GLY A 192 -9.98 -17.01 1.57
C GLY A 192 -10.45 -18.45 1.32
N HIS A 193 -9.72 -19.25 0.53
CA HIS A 193 -10.12 -20.64 0.28
C HIS A 193 -10.05 -21.51 1.56
N LEU A 194 -9.06 -21.27 2.43
CA LEU A 194 -8.95 -21.96 3.72
C LEU A 194 -10.03 -21.49 4.70
N ALA A 195 -10.36 -20.20 4.71
CA ALA A 195 -11.48 -19.69 5.51
C ALA A 195 -12.81 -20.38 5.14
N VAL A 196 -13.05 -20.60 3.85
CA VAL A 196 -14.22 -21.37 3.39
C VAL A 196 -14.15 -22.81 3.90
N LYS A 197 -13.04 -23.52 3.69
CA LYS A 197 -12.88 -24.92 4.12
C LYS A 197 -13.05 -25.09 5.64
N PHE A 198 -12.45 -24.22 6.45
CA PHE A 198 -12.65 -24.22 7.91
C PHE A 198 -14.08 -23.90 8.29
N GLY A 199 -14.69 -22.87 7.69
CA GLY A 199 -16.09 -22.54 7.94
C GLY A 199 -17.03 -23.70 7.66
N LYS A 200 -16.83 -24.43 6.54
CA LYS A 200 -17.62 -25.63 6.24
C LYS A 200 -17.36 -26.76 7.21
N ALA A 201 -16.11 -27.01 7.59
CA ALA A 201 -15.76 -28.05 8.57
C ALA A 201 -16.34 -27.77 9.97
N PHE A 202 -16.48 -26.50 10.36
CA PHE A 202 -17.15 -26.09 11.59
C PHE A 202 -18.68 -26.10 11.52
N GLY A 203 -19.27 -26.43 10.36
CA GLY A 203 -20.72 -26.43 10.17
C GLY A 203 -21.31 -25.02 10.08
N LEU A 204 -20.56 -24.04 9.58
CA LEU A 204 -21.03 -22.69 9.33
C LEU A 204 -21.76 -22.58 7.98
N HIS A 205 -22.62 -21.56 7.89
CA HIS A 205 -23.15 -21.09 6.62
C HIS A 205 -22.19 -20.03 6.04
N VAL A 206 -21.51 -20.37 4.95
CA VAL A 206 -20.40 -19.60 4.38
C VAL A 206 -20.87 -18.82 3.15
N THR A 207 -20.69 -17.51 3.19
CA THR A 207 -20.91 -16.60 2.05
C THR A 207 -19.59 -16.01 1.58
N VAL A 208 -19.26 -16.21 0.30
CA VAL A 208 -18.06 -15.62 -0.32
C VAL A 208 -18.42 -14.32 -1.02
N PHE A 209 -17.62 -13.28 -0.79
CA PHE A 209 -17.72 -11.98 -1.45
C PHE A 209 -16.56 -11.79 -2.42
N SER A 210 -16.88 -11.38 -3.64
CA SER A 210 -15.90 -11.13 -4.69
C SER A 210 -16.26 -9.92 -5.55
N THR A 211 -15.30 -9.39 -6.29
CA THR A 211 -15.51 -8.30 -7.25
C THR A 211 -15.91 -8.79 -8.63
N SER A 212 -15.85 -10.10 -8.90
CA SER A 212 -16.21 -10.68 -10.20
C SER A 212 -16.77 -12.10 -10.05
N ASN A 213 -17.42 -12.61 -11.10
CA ASN A 213 -17.94 -13.98 -11.14
C ASN A 213 -16.87 -15.07 -11.36
N SER A 214 -15.62 -14.70 -11.64
CA SER A 214 -14.57 -15.65 -12.06
C SER A 214 -14.34 -16.81 -11.09
N LYS A 215 -14.56 -16.57 -9.78
CA LYS A 215 -14.36 -17.55 -8.71
C LYS A 215 -15.65 -18.13 -8.15
N LYS A 216 -16.79 -17.92 -8.82
CA LYS A 216 -18.09 -18.39 -8.33
C LYS A 216 -18.19 -19.92 -8.32
N ASP A 217 -17.73 -20.56 -9.38
CA ASP A 217 -17.75 -22.02 -9.51
C ASP A 217 -16.80 -22.68 -8.47
N GLU A 218 -15.59 -22.15 -8.34
CA GLU A 218 -14.62 -22.55 -7.32
C GLU A 218 -15.22 -22.42 -5.91
N ALA A 219 -15.83 -21.27 -5.58
CA ALA A 219 -16.43 -21.05 -4.27
C ALA A 219 -17.55 -22.05 -3.95
N LEU A 220 -18.51 -22.24 -4.87
CA LEU A 220 -19.72 -23.01 -4.61
C LEU A 220 -19.50 -24.51 -4.77
N ASN A 221 -18.84 -24.93 -5.86
CA ASN A 221 -18.77 -26.35 -6.25
C ASN A 221 -17.50 -27.03 -5.76
N LEU A 222 -16.35 -26.34 -5.77
CA LEU A 222 -15.09 -26.92 -5.31
C LEU A 222 -14.92 -26.79 -3.78
N LEU A 223 -15.16 -25.60 -3.25
CA LEU A 223 -14.94 -25.29 -1.83
C LEU A 223 -16.18 -25.49 -0.95
N GLY A 224 -17.37 -25.58 -1.56
CA GLY A 224 -18.62 -25.86 -0.84
C GLY A 224 -19.22 -24.68 -0.09
N ALA A 225 -18.92 -23.43 -0.47
CA ALA A 225 -19.60 -22.25 0.07
C ALA A 225 -21.11 -22.31 -0.24
N ASP A 226 -21.94 -21.81 0.68
CA ASP A 226 -23.40 -21.85 0.53
C ASP A 226 -23.93 -20.71 -0.34
N LYS A 227 -23.21 -19.57 -0.37
CA LYS A 227 -23.60 -18.39 -1.15
C LYS A 227 -22.37 -17.68 -1.73
N PHE A 228 -22.54 -17.08 -2.90
CA PHE A 228 -21.55 -16.22 -3.54
C PHE A 228 -22.19 -14.90 -3.94
N ILE A 229 -21.59 -13.79 -3.53
CA ILE A 229 -22.09 -12.43 -3.77
C ILE A 229 -21.02 -11.60 -4.47
N ILE A 230 -21.46 -10.85 -5.49
CA ILE A 230 -20.62 -9.83 -6.12
C ILE A 230 -20.77 -8.53 -5.32
N SER A 231 -19.68 -8.04 -4.73
CA SER A 231 -19.73 -6.89 -3.81
C SER A 231 -20.19 -5.58 -4.45
N SER A 232 -20.08 -5.46 -5.78
CA SER A 232 -20.60 -4.31 -6.54
C SER A 232 -22.09 -4.41 -6.88
N ASP A 233 -22.72 -5.57 -6.66
CA ASP A 233 -24.16 -5.75 -6.80
C ASP A 233 -24.86 -5.31 -5.51
N MET A 234 -25.34 -4.07 -5.52
CA MET A 234 -25.99 -3.45 -4.36
C MET A 234 -27.24 -4.23 -3.92
N GLN A 235 -27.99 -4.82 -4.85
CA GLN A 235 -29.20 -5.57 -4.51
C GLN A 235 -28.87 -6.86 -3.76
N GLN A 236 -27.83 -7.58 -4.20
CA GLN A 236 -27.36 -8.77 -3.48
C GLN A 236 -26.79 -8.44 -2.09
N MET A 237 -26.03 -7.34 -1.98
CA MET A 237 -25.49 -6.85 -0.71
C MET A 237 -26.61 -6.46 0.26
N GLU A 238 -27.58 -5.66 -0.18
CA GLU A 238 -28.72 -5.23 0.63
C GLU A 238 -29.58 -6.42 1.09
N SER A 239 -29.81 -7.41 0.22
CA SER A 239 -30.56 -8.63 0.56
C SER A 239 -29.87 -9.49 1.64
N SER A 240 -28.58 -9.23 1.91
CA SER A 240 -27.75 -9.95 2.88
C SER A 240 -27.43 -9.08 4.11
N ALA A 241 -28.06 -7.92 4.26
CA ALA A 241 -27.86 -7.05 5.41
C ALA A 241 -28.17 -7.79 6.73
N LYS A 242 -27.33 -7.55 7.75
CA LYS A 242 -27.49 -8.13 9.10
C LYS A 242 -27.66 -9.66 9.12
N SER A 243 -26.98 -10.39 8.23
CA SER A 243 -27.08 -11.85 8.11
C SER A 243 -25.86 -12.62 8.62
N LEU A 244 -24.74 -11.93 8.84
CA LEU A 244 -23.45 -12.55 9.17
C LEU A 244 -23.08 -12.35 10.64
N ASP A 245 -22.63 -13.42 11.30
CA ASP A 245 -22.07 -13.33 12.66
C ASP A 245 -20.61 -12.85 12.62
N PHE A 246 -19.88 -13.28 11.57
CA PHE A 246 -18.47 -13.00 11.41
C PHE A 246 -18.11 -12.79 9.95
N ILE A 247 -17.21 -11.84 9.69
CA ILE A 247 -16.59 -11.63 8.39
C ILE A 247 -15.08 -11.75 8.58
N ILE A 248 -14.43 -12.56 7.75
CA ILE A 248 -12.99 -12.56 7.59
C ILE A 248 -12.61 -11.89 6.29
N ASP A 249 -11.84 -10.81 6.38
CA ASP A 249 -11.39 -10.03 5.26
C ASP A 249 -9.98 -10.44 4.86
N THR A 250 -9.88 -11.12 3.72
CA THR A 250 -8.64 -11.65 3.16
C THR A 250 -8.17 -10.84 1.95
N ALA A 251 -8.86 -9.77 1.58
CA ALA A 251 -8.52 -8.96 0.42
C ALA A 251 -7.25 -8.14 0.70
N SER A 252 -6.28 -8.24 -0.20
CA SER A 252 -5.02 -7.47 -0.13
C SER A 252 -5.10 -6.09 -0.80
N GLY A 253 -6.19 -5.80 -1.52
CA GLY A 253 -6.41 -4.51 -2.18
C GLY A 253 -7.33 -3.61 -1.38
N ASP A 254 -7.21 -2.30 -1.59
CA ASP A 254 -8.08 -1.30 -0.96
C ASP A 254 -9.54 -1.49 -1.37
N HIS A 255 -10.43 -1.41 -0.38
CA HIS A 255 -11.86 -1.56 -0.58
C HIS A 255 -12.64 -0.90 0.57
N PRO A 256 -13.92 -0.51 0.34
CA PRO A 256 -14.72 0.12 1.37
C PRO A 256 -15.18 -0.88 2.43
N PHE A 257 -15.08 -0.52 3.71
CA PHE A 257 -15.45 -1.39 4.83
C PHE A 257 -16.94 -1.29 5.19
N ASP A 258 -17.53 -0.09 5.12
CA ASP A 258 -18.92 0.16 5.52
C ASP A 258 -19.96 -0.78 4.87
N PRO A 259 -19.90 -1.10 3.56
CA PRO A 259 -20.85 -2.01 2.93
C PRO A 259 -20.81 -3.42 3.53
N TYR A 260 -19.62 -3.93 3.87
CA TYR A 260 -19.48 -5.25 4.49
C TYR A 260 -19.90 -5.22 5.96
N MET A 261 -19.60 -4.14 6.67
CA MET A 261 -20.07 -3.96 8.03
C MET A 261 -21.59 -3.90 8.13
N ALA A 262 -22.31 -3.45 7.09
CA ALA A 262 -23.76 -3.48 7.04
C ALA A 262 -24.34 -4.92 6.97
N LEU A 263 -23.54 -5.90 6.53
CA LEU A 263 -23.91 -7.31 6.46
C LEU A 263 -23.85 -8.01 7.82
N LEU A 264 -23.08 -7.46 8.76
CA LEU A 264 -22.98 -8.01 10.10
C LEU A 264 -24.27 -7.82 10.91
N LYS A 265 -24.66 -8.87 11.61
CA LYS A 265 -25.65 -8.82 12.70
C LYS A 265 -25.18 -7.83 13.79
N PRO A 266 -26.08 -7.35 14.67
CA PRO A 266 -25.66 -6.71 15.92
C PRO A 266 -24.65 -7.58 16.66
N SER A 267 -23.60 -6.95 17.19
CA SER A 267 -22.44 -7.60 17.83
C SER A 267 -21.61 -8.52 16.92
N GLY A 268 -21.85 -8.49 15.61
CA GLY A 268 -21.02 -9.21 14.64
C GLY A 268 -19.60 -8.66 14.56
N VAL A 269 -18.68 -9.50 14.10
CA VAL A 269 -17.24 -9.22 14.06
C VAL A 269 -16.73 -9.18 12.63
N LEU A 270 -15.98 -8.15 12.27
CA LEU A 270 -15.12 -8.13 11.09
C LEU A 270 -13.66 -8.32 11.52
N VAL A 271 -12.97 -9.31 10.98
CA VAL A 271 -11.54 -9.52 11.20
C VAL A 271 -10.77 -9.26 9.94
N LEU A 272 -9.84 -8.31 10.01
CA LEU A 272 -8.89 -8.02 8.95
C LEU A 272 -7.66 -8.91 9.06
N VAL A 273 -7.43 -9.72 8.03
CA VAL A 273 -6.19 -10.51 7.85
C VAL A 273 -5.49 -10.19 6.52
N GLY A 274 -6.13 -9.40 5.67
CA GLY A 274 -5.52 -8.75 4.50
C GLY A 274 -4.68 -7.52 4.85
N PHE A 275 -4.04 -6.95 3.84
CA PHE A 275 -3.15 -5.79 3.96
C PHE A 275 -3.57 -4.66 2.99
N PRO A 276 -4.76 -4.06 3.15
CA PRO A 276 -5.07 -2.81 2.46
C PRO A 276 -4.11 -1.70 2.90
N SER A 277 -3.92 -0.70 2.04
CA SER A 277 -3.07 0.46 2.33
C SER A 277 -3.65 1.33 3.45
N GLU A 278 -4.97 1.40 3.54
CA GLU A 278 -5.69 2.19 4.54
C GLU A 278 -7.03 1.54 4.90
N VAL A 279 -7.45 1.70 6.15
CA VAL A 279 -8.76 1.29 6.64
C VAL A 279 -9.56 2.53 7.02
N LYS A 280 -10.68 2.76 6.32
CA LYS A 280 -11.63 3.85 6.57
C LYS A 280 -13.05 3.31 6.67
N PHE A 281 -13.78 3.75 7.68
CA PHE A 281 -15.20 3.45 7.86
C PHE A 281 -15.89 4.57 8.66
N ASN A 282 -17.21 4.66 8.53
CA ASN A 282 -18.02 5.58 9.33
C ASN A 282 -18.15 5.03 10.77
N PRO A 283 -17.87 5.81 11.83
CA PRO A 283 -18.04 5.37 13.21
C PRO A 283 -19.44 4.81 13.52
N MET A 284 -20.48 5.35 12.88
CA MET A 284 -21.85 4.85 13.04
C MET A 284 -22.02 3.39 12.58
N SER A 285 -21.20 2.91 11.63
CA SER A 285 -21.22 1.51 11.20
C SER A 285 -20.83 0.54 12.31
N LEU A 286 -19.98 0.97 13.25
CA LEU A 286 -19.70 0.25 14.50
C LEU A 286 -20.79 0.49 15.55
N LEU A 287 -21.09 1.77 15.83
CA LEU A 287 -21.93 2.17 16.96
C LEU A 287 -23.37 1.64 16.85
N ALA A 288 -23.98 1.71 15.67
CA ALA A 288 -25.39 1.36 15.46
C ALA A 288 -25.71 -0.12 15.70
N GLY A 289 -24.69 -0.99 15.76
CA GLY A 289 -24.86 -2.42 16.01
C GLY A 289 -23.91 -2.99 17.05
N SER A 290 -23.20 -2.17 17.82
CA SER A 290 -22.17 -2.61 18.77
C SER A 290 -21.20 -3.64 18.15
N LYS A 291 -20.80 -3.41 16.90
CA LYS A 291 -19.97 -4.34 16.13
C LYS A 291 -18.51 -4.25 16.54
N VAL A 292 -17.76 -5.28 16.20
CA VAL A 292 -16.32 -5.37 16.48
C VAL A 292 -15.54 -5.36 15.16
N ILE A 293 -14.46 -4.58 15.12
CA ILE A 293 -13.41 -4.73 14.13
C ILE A 293 -12.13 -5.15 14.86
N SER A 294 -11.43 -6.16 14.34
CA SER A 294 -10.15 -6.63 14.90
C SER A 294 -9.18 -7.05 13.81
N GLY A 295 -7.89 -7.10 14.14
CA GLY A 295 -6.85 -7.64 13.26
C GLY A 295 -6.38 -9.01 13.76
N SER A 296 -5.81 -9.81 12.86
CA SER A 296 -5.08 -11.02 13.23
C SER A 296 -3.93 -11.27 12.25
N VAL A 297 -2.80 -11.75 12.76
CA VAL A 297 -1.63 -12.13 11.97
C VAL A 297 -1.17 -13.49 12.47
N ALA A 298 -1.00 -14.46 11.57
CA ALA A 298 -0.64 -15.84 11.90
C ALA A 298 -1.38 -16.38 13.15
N GLY A 299 -0.68 -17.07 14.05
CA GLY A 299 -1.18 -17.49 15.36
C GLY A 299 -0.06 -18.06 16.22
N GLY A 300 -0.36 -18.29 17.50
CA GLY A 300 0.56 -18.89 18.46
C GLY A 300 0.90 -20.36 18.17
N THR A 301 1.94 -20.89 18.83
CA THR A 301 2.40 -22.28 18.59
C THR A 301 1.37 -23.32 19.02
N LYS A 302 0.51 -23.00 19.99
CA LYS A 302 -0.59 -23.87 20.41
C LYS A 302 -1.62 -24.00 19.30
N ASP A 303 -2.14 -22.86 18.83
CA ASP A 303 -3.18 -22.81 17.80
C ASP A 303 -2.69 -23.45 16.50
N MET A 304 -1.40 -23.32 16.17
CA MET A 304 -0.82 -24.00 15.01
C MET A 304 -0.95 -25.52 15.08
N GLN A 305 -0.55 -26.12 16.20
CA GLN A 305 -0.60 -27.57 16.36
C GLN A 305 -2.06 -28.06 16.38
N GLU A 306 -2.94 -27.35 17.10
CA GLU A 306 -4.38 -27.68 17.14
C GLU A 306 -5.02 -27.58 15.75
N MET A 307 -4.64 -26.60 14.94
CA MET A 307 -5.11 -26.44 13.57
C MET A 307 -4.63 -27.58 12.66
N LEU A 308 -3.36 -27.99 12.74
CA LEU A 308 -2.84 -29.12 11.97
C LEU A 308 -3.54 -30.44 12.35
N ASP A 309 -3.71 -30.68 13.65
CA ASP A 309 -4.41 -31.87 14.15
C ASP A 309 -5.89 -31.87 13.70
N PHE A 310 -6.54 -30.70 13.74
CA PHE A 310 -7.91 -30.53 13.25
C PHE A 310 -8.02 -30.79 11.74
N CYS A 311 -7.11 -30.25 10.93
CA CYS A 311 -7.08 -30.50 9.49
C CYS A 311 -6.89 -31.98 9.17
N ALA A 312 -5.99 -32.67 9.88
CA ALA A 312 -5.77 -34.09 9.70
C ALA A 312 -6.98 -34.95 10.11
N ALA A 313 -7.62 -34.62 11.23
CA ALA A 313 -8.80 -35.34 11.70
C ALA A 313 -10.02 -35.17 10.78
N ASN A 314 -10.12 -34.03 10.08
CA ASN A 314 -11.27 -33.70 9.24
C ASN A 314 -10.97 -33.75 7.73
N ASN A 315 -9.80 -34.24 7.33
CA ASN A 315 -9.34 -34.31 5.93
C ASN A 315 -9.45 -32.97 5.18
N ILE A 316 -9.04 -31.88 5.84
CA ILE A 316 -9.08 -30.54 5.26
C ILE A 316 -7.77 -30.27 4.55
N HIS A 317 -7.76 -30.33 3.23
CA HIS A 317 -6.57 -30.08 2.41
C HIS A 317 -6.65 -28.74 1.66
N PRO A 318 -5.60 -27.91 1.64
CA PRO A 318 -5.49 -26.78 0.72
C PRO A 318 -5.44 -27.27 -0.74
N GLU A 319 -5.90 -26.44 -1.67
CA GLU A 319 -5.68 -26.66 -3.10
C GLU A 319 -4.27 -26.19 -3.46
N VAL A 320 -3.43 -27.08 -3.99
CA VAL A 320 -1.99 -26.85 -4.16
C VAL A 320 -1.51 -27.21 -5.57
N GLU A 321 -0.62 -26.39 -6.12
CA GLU A 321 0.17 -26.71 -7.30
C GLU A 321 1.64 -26.87 -6.89
N VAL A 322 2.22 -28.04 -7.15
CA VAL A 322 3.64 -28.29 -6.84
C VAL A 322 4.50 -27.86 -8.02
N ILE A 323 5.45 -26.97 -7.76
CA ILE A 323 6.39 -26.49 -8.78
C ILE A 323 7.85 -26.74 -8.35
N PRO A 324 8.76 -27.08 -9.27
CA PRO A 324 10.20 -27.10 -8.99
C PRO A 324 10.74 -25.69 -8.78
N ILE A 325 11.66 -25.52 -7.83
CA ILE A 325 12.26 -24.22 -7.51
C ILE A 325 12.99 -23.57 -8.70
N GLN A 326 13.42 -24.35 -9.70
CA GLN A 326 14.03 -23.82 -10.94
C GLN A 326 13.01 -23.18 -11.89
N LYS A 327 11.70 -23.47 -11.73
CA LYS A 327 10.63 -22.96 -12.61
C LYS A 327 10.05 -21.62 -12.11
N ASP A 328 10.39 -21.21 -10.89
CA ASP A 328 9.83 -20.03 -10.20
C ASP A 328 10.24 -18.67 -10.79
N PHE A 329 11.22 -18.63 -11.70
CA PHE A 329 11.73 -17.38 -12.29
C PHE A 329 10.75 -16.61 -13.17
N LYS A 330 9.59 -17.19 -13.50
CA LYS A 330 8.57 -16.55 -14.33
C LYS A 330 7.19 -16.45 -13.66
N MET A 331 6.90 -17.20 -12.59
CA MET A 331 5.55 -17.24 -11.99
C MET A 331 5.23 -16.03 -11.12
N ALA A 332 6.24 -15.27 -10.67
CA ALA A 332 6.02 -13.94 -10.12
C ALA A 332 5.19 -13.06 -11.08
N HIS A 333 5.30 -13.25 -12.41
CA HIS A 333 4.48 -12.54 -13.41
C HIS A 333 3.02 -12.99 -13.47
N HIS A 334 2.65 -14.19 -12.98
CA HIS A 334 1.26 -14.68 -12.95
C HIS A 334 0.52 -14.38 -11.64
N LEU A 335 1.24 -14.15 -10.54
CA LEU A 335 0.69 -13.55 -9.32
C LEU A 335 0.56 -12.01 -9.41
N LEU A 336 1.26 -11.39 -10.38
CA LEU A 336 1.32 -9.93 -10.59
C LEU A 336 0.09 -9.25 -11.22
N PRO A 337 -0.77 -9.84 -12.08
CA PRO A 337 -1.75 -9.04 -12.82
C PRO A 337 -2.96 -8.64 -11.97
N ILE A 338 -3.11 -9.14 -10.73
CA ILE A 338 -4.20 -8.73 -9.82
C ILE A 338 -3.79 -7.53 -8.94
N SER A 339 -2.49 -7.24 -8.80
CA SER A 339 -2.00 -6.09 -8.01
C SER A 339 -1.35 -4.98 -8.85
N LEU A 340 -1.14 -5.18 -10.16
CA LEU A 340 -0.38 -4.25 -11.01
C LEU A 340 -1.13 -2.95 -11.38
N LEU A 341 -2.40 -2.76 -10.98
CA LEU A 341 -3.09 -1.47 -11.14
C LEU A 341 -2.93 -0.52 -9.94
N ALA A 342 -2.27 -0.93 -8.85
CA ALA A 342 -2.11 -0.09 -7.65
C ALA A 342 -0.71 0.57 -7.54
N PHE A 343 0.18 0.34 -8.51
CA PHE A 343 1.58 0.76 -8.44
C PHE A 343 1.91 1.96 -9.33
N THR A 344 1.19 3.07 -9.16
CA THR A 344 1.70 4.40 -9.50
C THR A 344 1.12 5.44 -8.55
N CYS A 345 1.60 5.49 -7.31
CA CYS A 345 1.62 6.71 -6.49
C CYS A 345 2.51 6.50 -5.27
N PHE A 346 3.77 6.93 -5.37
CA PHE A 346 4.49 7.37 -4.20
C PHE A 346 3.78 8.62 -3.69
N SER A 347 3.00 8.49 -2.62
CA SER A 347 2.47 9.64 -1.90
C SER A 347 3.24 9.80 -0.60
N ILE A 348 4.11 10.80 -0.63
CA ILE A 348 4.62 11.54 0.50
C ILE A 348 3.48 11.70 1.52
N SER A 349 3.71 11.34 2.78
CA SER A 349 2.80 11.64 3.89
C SER A 349 2.39 13.11 3.82
N SER A 350 1.19 13.36 3.34
CA SER A 350 0.55 14.67 3.40
C SER A 350 -0.44 14.57 4.54
N ALA A 351 -0.12 15.20 5.67
CA ALA A 351 -1.13 15.53 6.65
C ALA A 351 -2.06 16.57 5.99
N PHE A 352 -3.09 16.08 5.32
CA PHE A 352 -4.20 16.88 4.83
C PHE A 352 -5.40 16.49 5.69
N GLU A 353 -5.83 17.39 6.55
CA GLU A 353 -7.07 17.27 7.31
C GLU A 353 -8.21 17.62 6.35
N PRO A 354 -9.02 16.64 5.87
CA PRO A 354 -10.04 16.91 4.87
C PRO A 354 -11.27 17.63 5.45
N SER A 355 -11.34 17.78 6.77
CA SER A 355 -12.42 18.46 7.49
C SER A 355 -11.85 19.60 8.34
N PRO A 356 -12.17 20.87 8.04
CA PRO A 356 -11.63 21.97 8.81
C PRO A 356 -12.15 21.89 10.26
N LEU A 357 -11.24 21.89 11.25
CA LEU A 357 -11.57 21.87 12.70
C LEU A 357 -12.29 23.14 13.19
N GLN A 358 -12.45 24.13 12.31
CA GLN A 358 -13.04 25.44 12.54
C GLN A 358 -13.59 25.98 11.21
N ASP A 359 -14.61 26.85 11.24
CA ASP A 359 -15.28 27.35 10.03
C ASP A 359 -14.34 28.04 9.04
N PHE A 360 -13.31 28.72 9.55
CA PHE A 360 -12.29 29.40 8.74
C PHE A 360 -10.96 29.50 9.50
N CYS A 361 -9.88 29.65 8.75
CA CYS A 361 -8.57 30.06 9.24
C CYS A 361 -8.17 31.30 8.46
N VAL A 362 -8.06 32.48 9.09
CA VAL A 362 -7.52 33.66 8.41
C VAL A 362 -6.00 33.66 8.61
N ALA A 363 -5.23 33.77 7.52
CA ALA A 363 -3.76 33.83 7.63
C ALA A 363 -3.29 35.02 8.48
N ASP A 364 -2.47 34.75 9.48
CA ASP A 364 -1.69 35.78 10.14
C ASP A 364 -0.46 36.12 9.29
N ILE A 365 -0.52 37.25 8.61
CA ILE A 365 0.57 37.74 7.74
C ILE A 365 1.75 38.33 8.54
N THR A 366 1.58 38.57 9.83
CA THR A 366 2.62 39.15 10.71
C THR A 366 3.45 38.08 11.42
N SER A 367 2.92 36.87 11.56
CA SER A 367 3.62 35.76 12.18
C SER A 367 4.73 35.19 11.28
N ALA A 368 5.88 34.92 11.89
CA ALA A 368 6.99 34.19 11.26
C ALA A 368 6.80 32.66 11.29
N ALA A 369 5.83 32.16 12.06
CA ALA A 369 5.58 30.73 12.19
C ALA A 369 4.89 30.16 10.95
N LEU A 370 5.32 28.98 10.51
CA LEU A 370 4.75 28.24 9.39
C LEU A 370 4.19 26.91 9.91
N VAL A 371 2.88 26.69 9.71
CA VAL A 371 2.21 25.42 10.04
C VAL A 371 1.46 24.97 8.78
N ASN A 372 2.14 24.22 7.92
CA ASN A 372 1.66 23.82 6.58
C ASN A 372 1.19 25.01 5.70
N GLY A 373 1.95 26.11 5.72
CA GLY A 373 1.57 27.37 5.06
C GLY A 373 1.60 28.52 6.05
N ARG A 374 0.45 29.16 6.30
CA ARG A 374 0.32 30.28 7.24
C ARG A 374 -0.43 29.84 8.49
N VAL A 375 0.04 30.26 9.67
CA VAL A 375 -0.73 30.10 10.92
C VAL A 375 -2.01 30.93 10.89
N CYS A 376 -3.03 30.48 11.62
CA CYS A 376 -4.29 31.20 11.77
C CYS A 376 -4.13 32.32 12.82
N LYS A 377 -4.66 33.51 12.53
CA LYS A 377 -4.91 34.51 13.59
C LYS A 377 -6.09 34.06 14.46
N ASP A 378 -6.25 34.65 15.65
CA ASP A 378 -7.40 34.39 16.52
C ASP A 378 -8.72 34.62 15.75
N PRO A 379 -9.60 33.59 15.64
CA PRO A 379 -10.88 33.71 14.93
C PRO A 379 -11.75 34.85 15.41
N LYS A 380 -11.64 35.28 16.67
CA LYS A 380 -12.38 36.42 17.23
C LYS A 380 -11.96 37.76 16.64
N LEU A 381 -10.78 37.82 16.01
CA LEU A 381 -10.25 39.02 15.35
C LEU A 381 -10.52 39.03 13.84
N ALA A 382 -11.22 38.02 13.31
CA ALA A 382 -11.61 37.99 11.90
C ALA A 382 -12.68 39.04 11.59
N GLN A 383 -12.52 39.72 10.45
CA GLN A 383 -13.40 40.78 9.96
C GLN A 383 -13.66 40.58 8.47
N ALA A 384 -14.71 41.20 7.93
CA ALA A 384 -15.07 41.10 6.52
C ALA A 384 -13.92 41.53 5.57
N SER A 385 -13.06 42.44 6.01
CA SER A 385 -11.87 42.88 5.27
C SER A 385 -10.85 41.76 5.03
N ASP A 386 -10.81 40.72 5.86
CA ASP A 386 -9.93 39.57 5.66
C ASP A 386 -10.38 38.68 4.48
N PHE A 387 -11.65 38.77 4.10
CA PHE A 387 -12.30 38.00 3.04
C PHE A 387 -12.65 38.86 1.82
N PHE A 388 -12.14 40.10 1.77
CA PHE A 388 -12.43 41.05 0.70
C PHE A 388 -11.15 41.49 -0.04
N PHE A 389 -11.18 41.44 -1.37
CA PHE A 389 -10.15 42.01 -2.23
C PHE A 389 -10.78 42.91 -3.29
N THR A 390 -10.18 44.08 -3.53
CA THR A 390 -10.55 44.99 -4.62
C THR A 390 -9.34 45.25 -5.52
N GLY A 391 -9.59 45.51 -6.81
CA GLY A 391 -8.55 45.87 -7.77
C GLY A 391 -8.41 44.94 -8.98
N LEU A 392 -9.07 43.77 -9.00
CA LEU A 392 -9.05 42.87 -10.16
C LEU A 392 -9.70 43.45 -11.43
N HIS A 393 -10.47 44.53 -11.32
CA HIS A 393 -11.01 45.25 -12.48
C HIS A 393 -9.95 46.13 -13.17
N LEU A 394 -8.84 46.44 -12.50
CA LEU A 394 -7.76 47.27 -13.02
C LEU A 394 -6.83 46.44 -13.91
N PRO A 395 -6.44 46.93 -15.09
CA PRO A 395 -5.50 46.24 -15.96
C PRO A 395 -4.08 46.27 -15.38
N GLY A 396 -3.38 45.14 -15.48
CA GLY A 396 -1.96 45.05 -15.16
C GLY A 396 -1.06 45.75 -16.19
N ASN A 397 0.14 46.17 -15.76
CA ASN A 397 1.13 46.79 -16.66
C ASN A 397 1.82 45.73 -17.55
N THR A 398 1.44 45.69 -18.83
CA THR A 398 1.99 44.78 -19.84
C THR A 398 3.21 45.33 -20.58
N SER A 399 3.72 46.52 -20.21
CA SER A 399 4.95 47.11 -20.78
C SER A 399 6.21 46.45 -20.21
N ASN A 400 6.37 45.15 -20.50
CA ASN A 400 7.49 44.32 -20.11
C ASN A 400 7.87 43.35 -21.25
N SER A 401 8.97 42.62 -21.12
CA SER A 401 9.50 41.73 -22.16
C SER A 401 8.55 40.61 -22.59
N PHE A 402 7.61 40.21 -21.73
CA PHE A 402 6.63 39.17 -22.03
C PHE A 402 5.35 39.73 -22.64
N GLY A 403 5.10 41.05 -22.54
CA GLY A 403 3.85 41.65 -23.00
C GLY A 403 2.63 41.19 -22.22
N SER A 404 2.80 40.65 -21.01
CA SER A 404 1.71 40.14 -20.17
C SER A 404 1.92 40.48 -18.69
N LYS A 405 0.84 40.51 -17.91
CA LYS A 405 0.90 40.72 -16.47
C LYS A 405 -0.14 39.85 -15.76
N VAL A 406 0.35 39.03 -14.84
CA VAL A 406 -0.48 38.29 -13.88
C VAL A 406 -0.65 39.12 -12.62
N THR A 407 -1.90 39.31 -12.21
CA THR A 407 -2.31 39.98 -10.97
C THR A 407 -2.96 38.94 -10.05
N PRO A 408 -2.23 38.44 -9.02
CA PRO A 408 -2.73 37.38 -8.18
C PRO A 408 -3.64 37.86 -7.04
N VAL A 409 -4.60 37.01 -6.69
CA VAL A 409 -5.41 37.07 -5.47
C VAL A 409 -5.31 35.70 -4.80
N ASN A 410 -4.18 35.48 -4.14
CA ASN A 410 -3.91 34.29 -3.34
C ASN A 410 -3.87 34.65 -1.85
N VAL A 411 -3.51 33.70 -0.99
CA VAL A 411 -3.49 33.91 0.48
C VAL A 411 -2.64 35.11 0.93
N ALA A 412 -1.69 35.58 0.13
CA ALA A 412 -0.90 36.77 0.43
C ALA A 412 -1.67 38.09 0.21
N GLN A 413 -2.62 38.14 -0.73
CA GLN A 413 -3.47 39.31 -0.98
C GLN A 413 -4.83 39.22 -0.27
N LEU A 414 -5.33 38.01 -0.05
CA LEU A 414 -6.64 37.74 0.55
C LEU A 414 -6.48 36.68 1.66
N PRO A 415 -6.13 37.10 2.88
CA PRO A 415 -5.78 36.20 3.99
C PRO A 415 -6.86 35.18 4.36
N GLY A 416 -8.14 35.50 4.12
CA GLY A 416 -9.28 34.61 4.31
C GLY A 416 -9.31 33.40 3.37
N LEU A 417 -8.47 33.36 2.33
CA LEU A 417 -8.28 32.16 1.50
C LEU A 417 -7.49 31.06 2.21
N ASN A 418 -6.86 31.34 3.36
CA ASN A 418 -6.01 30.36 4.02
C ASN A 418 -6.80 29.08 4.33
N THR A 419 -6.16 27.93 4.08
CA THR A 419 -6.74 26.57 4.18
C THR A 419 -7.94 26.25 3.27
N LEU A 420 -8.46 27.18 2.47
CA LEU A 420 -9.67 26.95 1.65
C LEU A 420 -9.42 26.30 0.29
N GLY A 421 -8.16 26.09 -0.11
CA GLY A 421 -7.85 25.37 -1.34
C GLY A 421 -8.23 26.12 -2.61
N ILE A 422 -8.41 27.45 -2.57
CA ILE A 422 -8.80 28.24 -3.75
C ILE A 422 -8.03 29.57 -3.84
N SER A 423 -7.72 29.99 -5.07
CA SER A 423 -7.24 31.35 -5.37
C SER A 423 -7.67 31.78 -6.77
N MET A 424 -7.44 33.05 -7.09
CA MET A 424 -7.81 33.64 -8.38
C MET A 424 -6.69 34.52 -8.92
N VAL A 425 -6.61 34.65 -10.23
CA VAL A 425 -5.71 35.58 -10.92
C VAL A 425 -6.46 36.29 -12.05
N ARG A 426 -6.08 37.53 -12.32
CA ARG A 426 -6.32 38.18 -13.60
C ARG A 426 -5.04 38.18 -14.41
N ILE A 427 -5.17 37.97 -15.72
CA ILE A 427 -4.05 38.05 -16.64
C ILE A 427 -4.41 39.01 -17.77
N ASP A 428 -3.59 40.05 -17.92
CA ASP A 428 -3.69 41.03 -19.00
C ASP A 428 -2.57 40.78 -20.02
N TYR A 429 -2.90 40.87 -21.30
CA TYR A 429 -1.98 40.64 -22.41
C TYR A 429 -2.03 41.82 -23.39
N ALA A 430 -0.88 42.39 -23.72
CA ALA A 430 -0.69 43.21 -24.90
C ALA A 430 -0.86 42.37 -26.18
N PRO A 431 -0.97 42.98 -27.37
CA PRO A 431 -0.97 42.22 -28.62
C PRO A 431 0.29 41.35 -28.69
N TRP A 432 0.12 40.07 -29.02
CA TRP A 432 1.20 39.07 -29.05
C TRP A 432 1.88 38.75 -27.72
N GLY A 433 1.39 39.30 -26.60
CA GLY A 433 1.88 39.02 -25.26
C GLY A 433 1.76 37.53 -24.90
N VAL A 434 2.69 37.06 -24.09
CA VAL A 434 2.82 35.65 -23.69
C VAL A 434 2.89 35.57 -22.18
N ASN A 435 2.07 34.73 -21.57
CA ASN A 435 2.38 34.16 -20.27
C ASN A 435 3.21 32.91 -20.52
N ALA A 436 4.51 33.02 -20.28
CA ALA A 436 5.52 32.04 -20.70
C ALA A 436 5.29 30.66 -20.08
N PRO A 437 5.88 29.58 -20.64
CA PRO A 437 5.76 28.24 -20.07
C PRO A 437 6.06 28.22 -18.57
N HIS A 438 5.09 27.76 -17.80
CA HIS A 438 5.17 27.65 -16.35
C HIS A 438 4.36 26.45 -15.85
N THR A 439 4.50 26.14 -14.57
CA THR A 439 3.66 25.14 -13.90
C THR A 439 3.28 25.57 -12.48
N HIS A 440 2.15 25.05 -12.02
CA HIS A 440 1.65 25.17 -10.66
C HIS A 440 1.78 23.82 -9.97
N PRO A 441 2.79 23.60 -9.11
CA PRO A 441 3.03 22.30 -8.48
C PRO A 441 1.91 21.88 -7.52
N ARG A 442 1.05 22.82 -7.09
CA ARG A 442 0.02 22.59 -6.08
C ARG A 442 -1.40 22.88 -6.53
N ALA A 443 -1.64 23.25 -7.79
CA ALA A 443 -2.99 23.56 -8.26
C ALA A 443 -3.20 23.21 -9.72
N SER A 444 -4.41 22.76 -10.04
CA SER A 444 -4.97 22.90 -11.38
C SER A 444 -5.44 24.33 -11.58
N GLU A 445 -5.46 24.80 -12.82
CA GLU A 445 -5.95 26.12 -13.21
C GLU A 445 -7.13 25.98 -14.19
N ILE A 446 -8.20 26.72 -13.96
CA ILE A 446 -9.29 26.89 -14.93
C ILE A 446 -9.33 28.35 -15.37
N LEU A 447 -9.14 28.59 -16.66
CA LEU A 447 -9.01 29.92 -17.25
C LEU A 447 -10.21 30.24 -18.14
N THR A 448 -10.78 31.42 -17.96
CA THR A 448 -11.87 31.98 -18.76
C THR A 448 -11.41 33.25 -19.45
N VAL A 449 -11.59 33.33 -20.77
CA VAL A 449 -11.27 34.54 -21.55
C VAL A 449 -12.39 35.56 -21.40
N LEU A 450 -12.06 36.77 -20.91
CA LEU A 450 -13.01 37.87 -20.80
C LEU A 450 -13.03 38.75 -22.04
N GLU A 451 -11.86 38.95 -22.66
CA GLU A 451 -11.68 39.78 -23.86
C GLU A 451 -10.51 39.27 -24.72
N GLY A 452 -10.59 39.50 -26.03
CA GLY A 452 -9.55 39.12 -26.99
C GLY A 452 -9.57 37.62 -27.36
N THR A 453 -8.43 37.14 -27.85
CA THR A 453 -8.26 35.77 -28.35
C THR A 453 -6.93 35.19 -27.84
N LEU A 454 -6.99 34.06 -27.15
CA LEU A 454 -5.82 33.41 -26.56
C LEU A 454 -5.56 32.04 -27.18
N TYR A 455 -4.33 31.78 -27.62
CA TYR A 455 -3.84 30.43 -27.87
C TYR A 455 -3.22 29.88 -26.58
N VAL A 456 -3.77 28.78 -26.07
CA VAL A 456 -3.35 28.16 -24.81
C VAL A 456 -3.02 26.69 -25.00
N GLY A 457 -2.20 26.13 -24.11
CA GLY A 457 -1.97 24.68 -24.10
C GLY A 457 -1.07 24.20 -22.98
N PHE A 458 -1.05 22.88 -22.78
CA PHE A 458 -0.18 22.18 -21.83
C PHE A 458 0.47 20.95 -22.49
N VAL A 459 1.56 20.47 -21.91
CA VAL A 459 2.32 19.31 -22.41
C VAL A 459 2.18 18.13 -21.44
N THR A 460 1.89 16.93 -21.96
CA THR A 460 1.81 15.70 -21.16
C THR A 460 3.19 15.24 -20.68
N SER A 461 3.23 14.42 -19.62
CA SER A 461 4.47 13.86 -19.10
C SER A 461 5.14 12.85 -20.07
N ASN A 462 6.38 12.48 -19.75
CA ASN A 462 7.09 11.40 -20.43
C ASN A 462 6.25 10.10 -20.44
N PRO A 463 6.42 9.26 -21.48
CA PRO A 463 7.36 9.42 -22.61
C PRO A 463 6.84 10.28 -23.77
N GLU A 464 5.54 10.62 -23.80
CA GLU A 464 4.90 11.19 -24.99
C GLU A 464 5.25 12.66 -25.25
N ASN A 465 5.37 13.48 -24.19
CA ASN A 465 5.61 14.93 -24.30
C ASN A 465 4.65 15.63 -25.29
N ARG A 466 3.37 15.21 -25.29
CA ARG A 466 2.36 15.63 -26.26
C ARG A 466 1.74 16.96 -25.88
N LEU A 467 1.69 17.90 -26.83
CA LEU A 467 0.97 19.17 -26.67
C LEU A 467 -0.55 18.99 -26.83
N ILE A 468 -1.32 19.49 -25.87
CA ILE A 468 -2.77 19.67 -25.95
C ILE A 468 -3.05 21.18 -25.91
N ALA A 469 -3.62 21.72 -26.99
CA ALA A 469 -3.77 23.17 -27.17
C ALA A 469 -5.06 23.56 -27.91
N LYS A 470 -5.53 24.80 -27.68
CA LYS A 470 -6.71 25.38 -28.32
C LYS A 470 -6.60 26.90 -28.40
N THR A 471 -7.20 27.49 -29.44
CA THR A 471 -7.46 28.94 -29.49
C THR A 471 -8.83 29.22 -28.90
N LEU A 472 -8.85 30.07 -27.87
CA LEU A 472 -10.02 30.47 -27.09
C LEU A 472 -10.46 31.88 -27.50
N GLN A 473 -11.77 32.09 -27.56
CA GLN A 473 -12.43 33.38 -27.72
C GLN A 473 -13.05 33.84 -26.40
N LYS A 474 -13.53 35.09 -26.36
CA LYS A 474 -14.31 35.62 -25.23
C LYS A 474 -15.42 34.65 -24.82
N GLY A 475 -15.45 34.29 -23.54
CA GLY A 475 -16.41 33.36 -22.93
C GLY A 475 -15.93 31.91 -22.88
N ASP A 476 -14.90 31.54 -23.64
CA ASP A 476 -14.37 30.18 -23.63
C ASP A 476 -13.56 29.89 -22.36
N VAL A 477 -13.57 28.62 -21.97
CA VAL A 477 -12.91 28.09 -20.78
C VAL A 477 -11.91 27.00 -21.16
N PHE A 478 -10.77 26.94 -20.48
CA PHE A 478 -9.77 25.88 -20.65
C PHE A 478 -9.15 25.49 -19.31
N VAL A 479 -8.86 24.21 -19.12
CA VAL A 479 -8.32 23.67 -17.87
C VAL A 479 -6.88 23.20 -18.07
N PHE A 480 -6.00 23.60 -17.17
CA PHE A 480 -4.63 23.15 -17.07
C PHE A 480 -4.49 22.18 -15.88
N PRO A 481 -4.12 20.91 -16.11
CA PRO A 481 -3.92 19.96 -15.01
C PRO A 481 -2.78 20.37 -14.08
N VAL A 482 -2.93 20.03 -12.79
CA VAL A 482 -1.90 20.25 -11.77
C VAL A 482 -0.53 19.71 -12.19
N GLY A 483 0.52 20.52 -11.98
CA GLY A 483 1.90 20.12 -12.19
C GLY A 483 2.37 19.99 -13.64
N LEU A 484 1.50 20.21 -14.64
CA LEU A 484 1.90 20.19 -16.04
C LEU A 484 2.42 21.56 -16.50
N ILE A 485 3.41 21.55 -17.40
CA ILE A 485 3.91 22.77 -18.05
C ILE A 485 2.85 23.26 -19.04
N HIS A 486 2.46 24.52 -18.92
CA HIS A 486 1.47 25.15 -19.77
C HIS A 486 1.79 26.63 -20.04
N PHE A 487 1.10 27.22 -21.00
CA PHE A 487 1.31 28.60 -21.46
C PHE A 487 0.02 29.22 -21.99
N GLN A 488 0.01 30.55 -22.09
CA GLN A 488 -1.02 31.32 -22.78
C GLN A 488 -0.37 32.39 -23.65
N ARG A 489 -0.89 32.60 -24.85
CA ARG A 489 -0.41 33.63 -25.78
C ARG A 489 -1.59 34.37 -26.40
N ASN A 490 -1.55 35.69 -26.37
CA ASN A 490 -2.46 36.51 -27.16
C ASN A 490 -2.12 36.36 -28.64
N VAL A 491 -3.10 35.93 -29.44
CA VAL A 491 -2.97 35.80 -30.90
C VAL A 491 -3.85 36.78 -31.66
N GLY A 492 -4.56 37.65 -30.93
CA GLY A 492 -5.33 38.76 -31.49
C GLY A 492 -4.47 40.01 -31.73
N TYR A 493 -5.00 40.93 -32.53
CA TYR A 493 -4.39 42.23 -32.82
C TYR A 493 -4.60 43.27 -31.71
N GLY A 494 -5.58 43.06 -30.83
CA GLY A 494 -5.85 43.89 -29.66
C GLY A 494 -5.34 43.28 -28.36
N ASN A 495 -5.58 43.97 -27.24
CA ASN A 495 -5.32 43.41 -25.91
C ASN A 495 -6.26 42.22 -25.63
N ALA A 496 -5.83 41.33 -24.75
CA ALA A 496 -6.65 40.24 -24.23
C ALA A 496 -6.64 40.23 -22.70
N VAL A 497 -7.73 39.74 -22.11
CA VAL A 497 -7.92 39.64 -20.66
C VAL A 497 -8.50 38.28 -20.33
N ALA A 498 -7.94 37.62 -19.33
CA ALA A 498 -8.46 36.38 -18.78
C ALA A 498 -8.52 36.43 -17.25
N ILE A 499 -9.45 35.67 -16.67
CA ILE A 499 -9.45 35.33 -15.25
C ILE A 499 -9.22 33.84 -15.14
N ALA A 500 -8.40 33.43 -14.18
CA ALA A 500 -8.25 32.02 -13.85
C ALA A 500 -8.45 31.77 -12.35
N ALA A 501 -9.10 30.66 -12.03
CA ALA A 501 -9.21 30.15 -10.66
C ALA A 501 -8.30 28.94 -10.50
N LEU A 502 -7.71 28.78 -9.32
CA LEU A 502 -6.78 27.71 -9.02
C LEU A 502 -7.23 26.93 -7.80
N SER A 503 -7.06 25.61 -7.85
CA SER A 503 -7.42 24.68 -6.77
C SER A 503 -6.44 24.67 -5.59
N SER A 504 -5.86 25.83 -5.27
CA SER A 504 -5.05 26.04 -4.07
C SER A 504 -5.04 27.51 -3.69
N GLN A 505 -5.05 27.80 -2.39
CA GLN A 505 -4.83 29.15 -1.85
C GLN A 505 -3.40 29.66 -2.06
N ASN A 506 -2.46 28.76 -2.36
CA ASN A 506 -1.10 29.07 -2.75
C ASN A 506 -0.64 28.07 -3.83
N PRO A 507 -1.00 28.30 -5.10
CA PRO A 507 -0.72 27.36 -6.19
C PRO A 507 0.77 27.13 -6.43
N GLY A 508 1.62 28.10 -6.05
CA GLY A 508 3.03 28.15 -6.43
C GLY A 508 3.19 28.42 -7.92
N VAL A 509 4.30 28.99 -8.36
CA VAL A 509 4.55 29.22 -9.78
C VAL A 509 6.00 28.87 -10.05
N VAL A 510 6.22 28.00 -11.03
CA VAL A 510 7.56 27.69 -11.54
C VAL A 510 7.60 28.12 -13.00
N SER A 511 8.10 29.33 -13.25
CA SER A 511 8.39 29.81 -14.60
C SER A 511 9.57 29.02 -15.15
N VAL A 512 9.38 28.26 -16.23
CA VAL A 512 10.39 27.30 -16.73
C VAL A 512 11.70 28.02 -17.07
N GLY A 513 11.64 29.17 -17.74
CA GLY A 513 12.82 29.98 -18.07
C GLY A 513 13.61 30.40 -16.83
N ASN A 514 12.96 31.09 -15.88
CA ASN A 514 13.62 31.56 -14.65
C ASN A 514 14.11 30.39 -13.78
N ALA A 515 13.35 29.30 -13.67
CA ALA A 515 13.73 28.16 -12.84
C ALA A 515 14.96 27.42 -13.39
N VAL A 516 15.14 27.38 -14.70
CA VAL A 516 16.25 26.69 -15.35
C VAL A 516 17.47 27.60 -15.55
N PHE A 517 17.26 28.84 -16.01
CA PHE A 517 18.34 29.74 -16.41
C PHE A 517 18.59 30.89 -15.42
N GLY A 518 17.59 31.27 -14.60
CA GLY A 518 17.68 32.34 -13.60
C GLY A 518 17.71 31.86 -12.14
N SER A 519 17.96 30.56 -11.90
CA SER A 519 18.02 29.99 -10.56
C SER A 519 19.16 30.61 -9.74
N ASN A 520 18.95 30.81 -8.44
CA ASN A 520 20.01 31.23 -7.52
C ASN A 520 20.09 30.28 -6.30
N PRO A 521 21.21 29.54 -6.12
CA PRO A 521 22.41 29.53 -6.96
C PRO A 521 22.16 28.98 -8.38
N PRO A 522 22.96 29.37 -9.39
CA PRO A 522 22.77 28.92 -10.78
C PRO A 522 23.00 27.41 -10.92
N ILE A 523 22.17 26.74 -11.74
CA ILE A 523 22.44 25.37 -12.19
C ILE A 523 23.75 25.38 -12.99
N ALA A 524 24.63 24.43 -12.68
CA ALA A 524 25.92 24.29 -13.33
C ALA A 524 25.77 24.20 -14.86
N SER A 525 26.56 24.99 -15.60
CA SER A 525 26.46 25.06 -17.07
C SER A 525 26.71 23.71 -17.73
N GLU A 526 27.51 22.81 -17.12
CA GLU A 526 27.74 21.45 -17.60
C GLU A 526 26.47 20.58 -17.58
N VAL A 527 25.58 20.81 -16.61
CA VAL A 527 24.29 20.12 -16.53
C VAL A 527 23.36 20.62 -17.61
N LEU A 528 23.28 21.95 -17.79
CA LEU A 528 22.39 22.56 -18.79
C LEU A 528 22.85 22.29 -20.23
N THR A 529 24.16 22.30 -20.51
CA THR A 529 24.70 21.97 -21.85
C THR A 529 24.33 20.54 -22.26
N LYS A 530 24.45 19.57 -21.34
CA LYS A 530 24.02 18.18 -21.58
C LYS A 530 22.50 18.05 -21.71
N SER A 531 21.74 18.75 -20.86
CA SER A 531 20.27 18.66 -20.83
C SER A 531 19.62 19.26 -22.07
N PHE A 532 20.13 20.40 -22.54
CA PHE A 532 19.60 21.13 -23.70
C PHE A 532 20.34 20.81 -25.00
N GLN A 533 21.41 20.02 -24.94
CA GLN A 533 22.22 19.61 -26.10
C GLN A 533 22.77 20.81 -26.90
N VAL A 534 23.21 21.85 -26.19
CA VAL A 534 23.78 23.07 -26.76
C VAL A 534 25.16 23.38 -26.19
N GLY A 535 25.94 24.20 -26.90
CA GLY A 535 27.25 24.63 -26.43
C GLY A 535 27.18 25.57 -25.23
N LYS A 536 28.25 25.60 -24.43
CA LYS A 536 28.35 26.40 -23.20
C LYS A 536 28.03 27.88 -23.42
N ASN A 537 28.54 28.49 -24.50
CA ASN A 537 28.29 29.90 -24.81
C ASN A 537 26.79 30.23 -24.98
N VAL A 538 25.99 29.26 -25.45
CA VAL A 538 24.53 29.44 -25.58
C VAL A 538 23.88 29.42 -24.19
N VAL A 539 24.28 28.47 -23.33
CA VAL A 539 23.81 28.39 -21.94
C VAL A 539 24.17 29.66 -21.17
N ASP A 540 25.42 30.11 -21.25
CA ASP A 540 25.87 31.33 -20.56
C ASP A 540 25.06 32.56 -21.02
N ARG A 541 24.77 32.66 -22.32
CA ARG A 541 23.93 33.75 -22.86
C ARG A 541 22.50 33.67 -22.36
N LEU A 542 21.92 32.48 -22.26
CA LEU A 542 20.58 32.29 -21.72
C LEU A 542 20.55 32.63 -20.23
N GLN A 543 21.51 32.16 -19.43
CA GLN A 543 21.60 32.50 -18.00
C GLN A 543 21.74 34.01 -17.77
N ALA A 544 22.46 34.73 -18.63
CA ALA A 544 22.58 36.19 -18.54
C ALA A 544 21.29 36.97 -18.90
N GLN A 545 20.28 36.31 -19.48
CA GLN A 545 18.99 36.94 -19.84
C GLN A 545 17.92 36.83 -18.74
N PHE A 546 18.13 35.98 -17.72
CA PHE A 546 17.12 35.61 -16.73
C PHE A 546 17.45 36.04 -15.31
#